data_AF-A0A934CUJ2-F1
#
_entry.id   AF-A0A934CUJ2-F1
#
_cell.length_a   1.000
_cell.length_b   1.000
_cell.length_c   1.000
_cell.angle_alpha   90.00
_cell.angle_beta   90.00
_cell.angle_gamma   90.00
#
_symmetry.space_group_name_H-M   'P 1'
#
loop_
_entity.id
_entity.type
_entity.pdbx_description
1 polymer ?
#
loop_
_entity_poly.entity_id
_entity_poly.type
_entity_poly.pdbx_seq_one_letter_code
_entity_poly.pdbx_strand_id
1 'polypeptide(L)'
;MELINRHNPQKLYVQLYEILRKKIEDGDWAVGTQIPTEEELCKTYEVSKATVRLAILELVRQGYLTRQQGKGTFVCKRIIP
;
A
#
# COMPACT_ATOMS: atom_id res chain seq x y z
N MET A 1 -12.57 -8.70 -1.75
CA MET A 1 -11.13 -8.44 -1.51
C MET A 1 -10.43 -8.59 -2.84
N GLU A 2 -9.81 -7.54 -3.39
CA GLU A 2 -8.99 -7.69 -4.60
C GLU A 2 -7.72 -8.50 -4.27
N LEU A 3 -7.35 -9.42 -5.16
CA LEU A 3 -6.26 -10.37 -4.97
C LEU A 3 -5.16 -10.14 -6.01
N ILE A 4 -3.94 -10.54 -5.67
CA ILE A 4 -2.79 -10.50 -6.59
C ILE A 4 -2.92 -11.63 -7.63
N ASN A 5 -2.79 -11.29 -8.91
CA ASN A 5 -2.79 -12.25 -10.01
C ASN A 5 -1.37 -12.47 -10.54
N ARG A 6 -0.81 -13.66 -10.27
CA ARG A 6 0.55 -14.03 -10.71
C ARG A 6 0.64 -14.45 -12.18
N HIS A 7 -0.48 -14.72 -12.83
CA HIS A 7 -0.54 -15.03 -14.28
C HIS A 7 -0.65 -13.76 -15.13
N ASN A 8 -0.92 -12.61 -14.51
CA ASN A 8 -0.87 -11.31 -15.17
C ASN A 8 0.60 -10.89 -15.39
N PRO A 9 1.00 -10.44 -16.60
CA PRO A 9 2.37 -9.96 -16.86
C PRO A 9 2.76 -8.70 -16.05
N GLN A 10 1.80 -7.99 -15.45
CA GLN A 10 2.04 -6.83 -14.61
C GLN A 10 2.81 -7.23 -13.34
N LYS A 11 3.85 -6.45 -13.02
CA LYS A 11 4.69 -6.67 -11.82
C LYS A 11 3.83 -6.66 -10.55
N LEU A 12 4.09 -7.60 -9.64
CA LEU A 12 3.30 -7.78 -8.41
C LEU A 12 3.21 -6.54 -7.52
N TYR A 13 4.27 -5.73 -7.46
CA TYR A 13 4.24 -4.51 -6.63
C TYR A 13 3.30 -3.46 -7.22
N VAL A 14 3.09 -3.45 -8.54
CA VAL A 14 2.18 -2.52 -9.21
C VAL A 14 0.74 -2.95 -8.94
N GLN A 15 0.44 -4.24 -9.04
CA GLN A 15 -0.86 -4.78 -8.65
C GLN A 15 -1.18 -4.46 -7.19
N LEU A 16 -0.22 -4.70 -6.27
CA LEU A 16 -0.41 -4.37 -4.87
C LEU A 16 -0.59 -2.86 -4.65
N TYR A 17 0.19 -2.02 -5.32
CA TYR A 17 0.03 -0.57 -5.27
C TYR A 17 -1.39 -0.15 -5.66
N GLU A 18 -1.96 -0.69 -6.75
CA GLU A 18 -3.31 -0.36 -7.20
C GLU A 18 -4.38 -0.76 -6.18
N ILE A 19 -4.27 -1.98 -5.62
CA ILE A 19 -5.17 -2.49 -4.59
C ILE A 19 -5.14 -1.57 -3.35
N LEU A 20 -3.93 -1.25 -2.86
CA LEU A 20 -3.77 -0.42 -1.67
C LEU A 20 -4.20 1.02 -1.91
N ARG A 21 -3.93 1.58 -3.09
CA ARG A 21 -4.39 2.93 -3.48
C ARG A 21 -5.91 2.99 -3.46
N LYS A 22 -6.56 1.99 -4.08
CA LYS A 22 -8.02 1.92 -4.14
C LYS A 22 -8.65 1.84 -2.76
N LYS A 23 -8.08 1.07 -1.83
CA LYS A 23 -8.51 1.05 -0.42
C LYS A 23 -8.46 2.43 0.24
N ILE A 24 -7.44 3.23 -0.06
CA ILE A 24 -7.33 4.59 0.46
C ILE A 24 -8.38 5.51 -0.20
N GLU A 25 -8.56 5.39 -1.52
CA GLU A 25 -9.50 6.21 -2.31
C GLU A 25 -10.97 5.91 -1.97
N ASP A 26 -11.30 4.64 -1.73
CA ASP A 26 -12.64 4.18 -1.34
C ASP A 26 -12.94 4.48 0.15
N GLY A 27 -11.94 4.91 0.92
CA GLY A 27 -12.10 5.26 2.33
C GLY A 27 -12.06 4.08 3.30
N ASP A 28 -11.72 2.86 2.85
CA ASP A 28 -11.46 1.70 3.73
C ASP A 28 -10.41 2.06 4.78
N TRP A 29 -9.42 2.87 4.39
CA TRP A 29 -8.43 3.45 5.28
C TRP A 29 -8.57 4.96 5.31
N ALA A 30 -9.19 5.46 6.36
CA ALA A 30 -9.37 6.89 6.58
C ALA A 30 -8.02 7.61 6.74
N VAL A 31 -8.00 8.91 6.42
CA VAL A 31 -6.84 9.77 6.63
C VAL A 31 -6.39 9.72 8.09
N GLY A 32 -5.09 9.61 8.32
CA GLY A 32 -4.48 9.51 9.63
C GLY A 32 -4.48 8.10 10.23
N THR A 33 -5.16 7.14 9.61
CA THR A 33 -5.12 5.74 10.04
C THR A 33 -3.77 5.10 9.68
N GLN A 34 -3.27 4.27 10.59
CA GLN A 34 -2.11 3.42 10.33
C GLN A 34 -2.53 2.26 9.42
N ILE A 35 -1.83 2.08 8.30
CA ILE A 35 -2.04 0.89 7.46
C ILE A 35 -1.45 -0.36 8.14
N PRO A 36 -1.88 -1.57 7.74
CA PRO A 36 -1.24 -2.80 8.21
C PRO A 36 0.28 -2.78 7.98
N THR A 37 1.01 -3.43 8.86
CA THR A 37 2.46 -3.57 8.79
C THR A 37 2.90 -4.29 7.51
N GLU A 38 4.16 -4.11 7.13
CA GLU A 38 4.71 -4.83 5.97
C GLU A 38 4.51 -6.35 6.07
N GLU A 39 4.62 -6.90 7.29
CA GLU A 39 4.46 -8.33 7.54
C GLU A 39 3.00 -8.80 7.39
N GLU A 40 2.04 -8.03 7.91
CA GLU A 40 0.61 -8.31 7.73
C GLU A 40 0.19 -8.23 6.27
N LEU A 41 0.72 -7.25 5.52
CA LEU A 41 0.48 -7.13 4.09
C LEU A 41 1.10 -8.31 3.31
N CYS A 42 2.31 -8.77 3.69
CA CYS A 42 2.91 -9.96 3.09
C CYS A 42 2.01 -11.19 3.28
N LYS A 43 1.47 -11.39 4.49
CA LYS A 43 0.57 -12.51 4.80
C LYS A 43 -0.77 -12.38 4.07
N THR A 44 -1.33 -11.17 4.02
CA THR A 44 -2.65 -10.90 3.42
C THR A 44 -2.65 -11.10 1.91
N TYR A 45 -1.60 -10.65 1.22
CA TYR A 45 -1.53 -10.66 -0.24
C TYR A 45 -0.58 -11.73 -0.79
N GLU A 46 0.00 -12.55 0.08
CA GLU A 46 0.94 -13.63 -0.26
C GLU A 46 2.06 -13.19 -1.20
N VAL A 47 2.70 -12.06 -0.88
CA VAL A 47 3.81 -11.49 -1.64
C VAL A 47 5.05 -11.32 -0.77
N SER A 48 6.20 -11.15 -1.41
CA SER A 48 7.45 -10.91 -0.70
C SER A 48 7.47 -9.54 -0.01
N LYS A 49 8.27 -9.41 1.05
CA LYS A 49 8.53 -8.13 1.72
C LYS A 49 9.08 -7.05 0.78
N ALA A 50 9.88 -7.44 -0.21
CA ALA A 50 10.38 -6.52 -1.23
C ALA A 50 9.24 -5.94 -2.08
N THR A 51 8.28 -6.78 -2.48
CA THR A 51 7.08 -6.38 -3.22
C THR A 51 6.23 -5.40 -2.42
N VAL A 52 5.95 -5.71 -1.15
CA VAL A 52 5.21 -4.81 -0.24
C VAL A 52 5.92 -3.47 -0.08
N ARG A 53 7.24 -3.51 0.15
CA ARG A 53 8.05 -2.30 0.31
C ARG A 53 8.01 -1.40 -0.89
N LEU A 54 8.13 -1.95 -2.10
CA LEU A 54 8.05 -1.18 -3.35
C LEU A 54 6.67 -0.53 -3.51
N ALA A 55 5.58 -1.27 -3.26
CA ALA A 55 4.22 -0.72 -3.35
C ALA A 55 4.00 0.43 -2.35
N ILE A 56 4.42 0.25 -1.08
CA ILE A 56 4.33 1.30 -0.06
C ILE A 56 5.19 2.51 -0.44
N LEU A 57 6.41 2.30 -0.94
CA LEU A 57 7.29 3.41 -1.36
C LEU A 57 6.66 4.24 -2.48
N GLU A 58 6.01 3.60 -3.46
CA GLU A 58 5.29 4.33 -4.51
C GLU A 58 4.09 5.10 -3.96
N LEU A 59 3.32 4.53 -3.03
CA LEU A 59 2.23 5.26 -2.35
C LEU A 59 2.74 6.46 -1.55
N VAL A 60 3.90 6.34 -0.90
CA VAL A 60 4.56 7.45 -0.20
C VAL A 60 5.01 8.51 -1.19
N ARG A 61 5.66 8.10 -2.29
CA ARG A 61 6.12 9.00 -3.35
C ARG A 61 4.97 9.78 -3.99
N GLN A 62 3.79 9.16 -4.09
CA GLN A 62 2.57 9.76 -4.63
C GLN A 62 1.75 10.54 -3.58
N GLY A 63 2.21 10.60 -2.33
CA GLY A 63 1.56 11.37 -1.26
C GLY A 63 0.30 10.73 -0.67
N TYR A 64 0.01 9.47 -0.96
CA TYR A 64 -1.09 8.71 -0.33
C TYR A 64 -0.73 8.25 1.09
N LEU A 65 0.57 7.97 1.34
CA LEU A 65 1.06 7.48 2.62
C LEU A 65 2.23 8.34 3.12
N THR A 66 2.44 8.33 4.43
CA THR A 66 3.65 8.84 5.08
C THR A 66 4.23 7.81 6.03
N ARG A 67 5.56 7.71 6.08
CA ARG A 67 6.26 6.85 7.03
C ARG A 67 6.70 7.65 8.23
N GLN A 68 6.39 7.16 9.41
CA GLN A 68 6.85 7.71 10.68
C GLN A 68 7.79 6.67 11.33
N GLN A 69 9.07 7.00 11.44
CA GLN A 69 10.08 6.09 11.99
C GLN A 69 9.69 5.61 13.38
N GLY A 70 9.70 4.29 13.58
CA GLY A 70 9.31 3.64 14.85
C GLY A 70 7.81 3.66 15.17
N LYS A 71 6.98 4.31 14.34
CA LYS A 71 5.52 4.45 14.58
C LYS A 71 4.66 3.74 13.55
N GLY A 72 5.13 3.62 12.30
CA GLY A 72 4.41 2.91 11.24
C GLY A 72 4.24 3.73 9.97
N THR A 73 3.26 3.35 9.15
CA THR A 73 2.92 4.03 7.90
C THR A 73 1.45 4.46 7.97
N PHE A 74 1.16 5.70 7.60
CA PHE A 74 -0.13 6.33 7.83
C PHE A 74 -0.71 6.92 6.54
N VAL A 75 -2.03 6.90 6.40
CA VAL A 75 -2.74 7.51 5.27
C VAL A 75 -2.67 9.03 5.36
N CYS A 76 -2.30 9.66 4.25
CA CYS A 76 -2.28 11.11 4.10
C CYS A 76 -3.56 11.60 3.39
N LYS A 77 -4.03 12.78 3.79
CA LYS A 77 -5.00 13.52 2.96
C LYS A 77 -4.24 13.92 1.71
N ARG A 78 -4.60 13.35 0.56
CA ARG A 78 -4.02 13.62 -0.76
C ARG A 78 -3.56 15.09 -0.85
N ILE A 79 -2.26 15.31 -0.78
CA ILE A 79 -1.66 16.60 -1.17
C ILE A 79 -1.07 16.32 -2.55
N ILE A 80 -1.87 16.55 -3.59
CA ILE A 80 -1.31 16.77 -4.92
C ILE A 80 -1.50 18.27 -5.18
N PRO A 81 -0.42 19.07 -5.22
CA PRO A 81 -0.45 20.39 -5.85
C PRO A 81 -0.61 20.28 -7.37
#